data_AF-A0A418RHV9-F1
#
_entry.id   AF-A0A418RHV9-F1
#
_cell.length_a   1.000
_cell.length_b   1.000
_cell.length_c   1.000
_cell.angle_alpha   90.00
_cell.angle_beta   90.00
_cell.angle_gamma   90.00
#
_symmetry.space_group_name_H-M   'P 1'
#
loop_
_entity.id
_entity.type
_entity.pdbx_description
1 polymer ?
#
loop_
_entity_poly.entity_id
_entity_poly.type
_entity_poly.pdbx_seq_one_letter_code
_entity_poly.pdbx_strand_id
1 'polypeptide(L)'
;MKPILNDDVWNEARVSAFWDRPKLSYEKWLSAVLLGNSRSDIMLKQSMLHMKGKSFVALIGLQAFIDHYPDWRLLLTDENPRTWTKKSILDSFWSWHTCGTIYMKNPTHEWFGLTKKQKETFYCISEAGYESIYQIAKRMNRNYRRTFDDVKKLISLGIIQSRVKTVKGRTLTIVGL
;
A
#
# COMPACT_ATOMS: atom_id res chain seq x y z
N MET A 1 12.41 11.98 -20.28
CA MET A 1 11.53 11.54 -21.39
C MET A 1 10.09 11.64 -20.87
N LYS A 2 9.30 12.62 -21.35
CA LYS A 2 7.88 12.74 -20.93
C LYS A 2 7.15 11.50 -21.46
N PRO A 3 6.38 10.78 -20.62
CA PRO A 3 5.58 9.68 -21.14
C PRO A 3 4.61 10.27 -22.16
N ILE A 4 4.56 9.67 -23.36
CA ILE A 4 3.53 9.96 -24.36
C ILE A 4 2.24 9.45 -23.72
N LEU A 5 1.57 10.35 -22.99
CA LEU A 5 0.25 10.07 -22.46
C LEU A 5 -0.70 10.00 -23.63
N ASN A 6 -1.29 8.83 -23.82
CA ASN A 6 -2.38 8.70 -24.76
C ASN A 6 -3.53 9.57 -24.23
N ASP A 7 -3.91 10.62 -24.96
CA ASP A 7 -4.98 11.55 -24.60
C ASP A 7 -6.28 10.80 -24.23
N ASP A 8 -6.47 9.62 -24.80
CA ASP A 8 -7.55 8.68 -24.48
C ASP A 8 -7.57 8.27 -22.99
N VAL A 9 -6.42 7.98 -22.39
CA VAL A 9 -6.32 7.53 -20.99
C VAL A 9 -6.75 8.63 -20.03
N TRP A 10 -6.33 9.87 -20.30
CA TRP A 10 -6.78 11.02 -19.53
C TRP A 10 -8.27 11.27 -19.73
N ASN A 11 -8.76 11.23 -20.97
CA ASN A 11 -10.18 11.46 -21.27
C ASN A 11 -11.08 10.45 -20.56
N GLU A 12 -10.77 9.16 -20.63
CA GLU A 12 -11.50 8.12 -19.88
C GLU A 12 -11.47 8.38 -18.37
N ALA A 13 -10.29 8.66 -17.82
CA ALA A 13 -10.11 8.86 -16.38
C ALA A 13 -10.86 10.12 -15.89
N ARG A 14 -10.82 11.20 -16.67
CA ARG A 14 -11.50 12.46 -16.39
C ARG A 14 -13.01 12.28 -16.37
N VAL A 15 -13.57 11.60 -17.37
CA VAL A 15 -15.01 11.29 -17.43
C VAL A 15 -15.40 10.43 -16.23
N SER A 16 -14.62 9.39 -15.93
CA SER A 16 -14.89 8.47 -14.83
C SER A 16 -14.87 9.15 -13.45
N ALA A 17 -13.91 10.04 -13.19
CA ALA A 17 -13.74 10.67 -11.88
C ALA A 17 -14.47 11.98 -11.68
N PHE A 18 -14.75 12.72 -12.77
CA PHE A 18 -15.25 14.09 -12.67
C PHE A 18 -16.50 14.35 -13.51
N TRP A 19 -17.16 13.31 -14.03
CA TRP A 19 -18.41 13.42 -14.80
C TRP A 19 -18.30 14.44 -15.94
N ASP A 20 -17.21 14.31 -16.70
CA ASP A 20 -16.91 15.13 -17.87
C ASP A 20 -16.84 16.65 -17.59
N ARG A 21 -16.14 17.10 -16.53
CA ARG A 21 -15.78 18.53 -16.38
C ARG A 21 -14.88 18.97 -17.55
N PRO A 22 -15.38 19.69 -18.57
CA PRO A 22 -14.62 19.90 -19.81
C PRO A 22 -13.47 20.89 -19.64
N LYS A 23 -13.51 21.70 -18.58
CA LYS A 23 -12.49 22.72 -18.28
C LYS A 23 -11.30 22.20 -17.45
N LEU A 24 -11.33 20.95 -17.00
CA LEU A 24 -10.23 20.36 -16.24
C LEU A 24 -9.21 19.74 -17.21
N SER A 25 -8.09 20.43 -17.44
CA SER A 25 -6.97 19.87 -18.19
C SER A 25 -6.16 18.89 -17.35
N TYR A 26 -5.48 17.96 -18.01
CA TYR A 26 -4.56 17.02 -17.37
C TYR A 26 -3.50 17.73 -16.52
N GLU A 27 -2.88 18.79 -17.04
CA GLU A 27 -1.85 19.55 -16.34
C GLU A 27 -2.36 20.20 -15.04
N LYS A 28 -3.58 20.76 -15.08
CA LYS A 28 -4.22 21.35 -13.91
C LYS A 28 -4.54 20.28 -12.87
N TRP A 29 -5.03 19.12 -13.31
CA TRP A 29 -5.30 17.99 -12.44
C TRP A 29 -4.02 17.45 -11.80
N LEU A 30 -2.98 17.20 -12.59
CA LEU A 30 -1.71 16.65 -12.11
C LEU A 30 -1.06 17.61 -11.10
N SER A 31 -1.02 18.90 -11.44
CA SER A 31 -0.47 19.93 -10.55
C SER A 31 -1.22 19.95 -9.22
N ALA A 32 -2.56 19.92 -9.26
CA ALA A 32 -3.37 19.88 -8.04
C ALA A 32 -3.07 18.61 -7.22
N VAL A 33 -3.12 17.43 -7.83
CA VAL A 33 -2.86 16.14 -7.15
C VAL A 33 -1.51 16.13 -6.43
N LEU A 34 -0.47 16.73 -7.01
CA LEU A 34 0.87 16.77 -6.43
C LEU A 34 1.09 17.92 -5.41
N LEU A 35 0.22 18.94 -5.38
CA LEU A 35 0.37 20.14 -4.54
C LEU A 35 0.01 19.93 -3.06
N GLY A 36 -0.84 18.94 -2.73
CA GLY A 36 -1.13 18.55 -1.35
C GLY A 36 -1.82 19.61 -0.47
N ASN A 37 -2.84 20.32 -1.00
CA ASN A 37 -3.69 21.23 -0.22
C ASN A 37 -5.15 20.72 -0.12
N SER A 38 -5.98 21.33 0.75
CA SER A 38 -7.35 20.83 1.04
C SER A 38 -8.26 20.67 -0.19
N ARG A 39 -8.17 21.57 -1.17
CA ARG A 39 -8.92 21.44 -2.44
C ARG A 39 -8.34 20.34 -3.33
N SER A 40 -7.03 20.17 -3.28
CA SER A 40 -6.31 19.11 -3.99
C SER A 40 -6.62 17.74 -3.42
N ASP A 41 -6.82 17.62 -2.10
CA ASP A 41 -7.19 16.37 -1.44
C ASP A 41 -8.56 15.86 -1.89
N ILE A 42 -9.53 16.76 -2.11
CA ILE A 42 -10.83 16.38 -2.68
C ILE A 42 -10.64 15.82 -4.09
N MET A 43 -9.83 16.49 -4.92
CA MET A 43 -9.57 16.05 -6.29
C MET A 43 -8.82 14.72 -6.33
N LEU A 44 -7.81 14.55 -5.48
CA LEU A 44 -7.03 13.33 -5.33
C LEU A 44 -7.91 12.19 -4.82
N LYS A 45 -8.73 12.41 -3.78
CA LYS A 45 -9.68 11.42 -3.26
C LYS A 45 -10.65 10.96 -4.35
N GLN A 46 -11.25 11.89 -5.09
CA GLN A 46 -12.12 11.55 -6.24
C GLN A 46 -11.37 10.74 -7.30
N SER A 47 -10.14 11.13 -7.63
CA SER A 47 -9.30 10.39 -8.59
C SER A 47 -9.07 8.95 -8.14
N MET A 48 -8.66 8.74 -6.89
CA MET A 48 -8.43 7.40 -6.33
C MET A 48 -9.71 6.55 -6.24
N LEU A 49 -10.86 7.17 -5.94
CA LEU A 49 -12.13 6.44 -5.80
C LEU A 49 -12.73 6.02 -7.14
N HIS A 50 -12.52 6.80 -8.19
CA HIS A 50 -13.29 6.65 -9.42
C HIS A 50 -12.45 6.18 -10.60
N MET A 51 -11.19 6.60 -10.72
CA MET A 51 -10.32 6.11 -11.80
C MET A 51 -10.02 4.62 -11.65
N LYS A 52 -9.71 3.96 -12.78
CA LYS A 52 -9.08 2.65 -12.77
C LYS A 52 -7.68 2.80 -12.14
N GLY A 53 -7.29 1.91 -11.24
CA GLY A 53 -6.00 2.01 -10.52
C GLY A 53 -4.80 2.12 -11.46
N LYS A 54 -4.77 1.30 -12.52
CA LYS A 54 -3.74 1.37 -13.57
C LYS A 54 -3.68 2.74 -14.26
N SER A 55 -4.84 3.31 -14.61
CA SER A 55 -4.92 4.63 -15.25
C SER A 55 -4.44 5.73 -14.30
N PHE A 56 -4.87 5.69 -13.03
CA PHE A 56 -4.41 6.65 -12.03
C PHE A 56 -2.88 6.64 -11.90
N VAL A 57 -2.27 5.46 -11.71
CA VAL A 57 -0.81 5.31 -11.59
C VAL A 57 -0.08 5.74 -12.87
N ALA A 58 -0.61 5.40 -14.05
CA ALA A 58 -0.03 5.82 -15.32
C ALA A 58 -0.05 7.35 -15.50
N LEU A 59 -1.13 8.01 -15.07
CA LEU A 59 -1.32 9.45 -15.20
C LEU A 59 -0.41 10.25 -14.25
N ILE A 60 -0.17 9.79 -13.03
CA ILE A 60 0.71 10.47 -12.06
C ILE A 60 2.19 10.07 -12.22
N GLY A 61 2.45 8.89 -12.80
CA GLY A 61 3.76 8.26 -12.85
C GLY A 61 4.02 7.32 -11.67
N LEU A 62 4.60 6.16 -11.97
CA LEU A 62 4.84 5.11 -10.98
C LEU A 62 5.69 5.58 -9.79
N GLN A 63 6.73 6.37 -10.04
CA GLN A 63 7.61 6.85 -8.98
C GLN A 63 6.86 7.76 -8.00
N ALA A 64 6.11 8.74 -8.52
CA ALA A 64 5.27 9.62 -7.70
C ALA A 64 4.21 8.83 -6.92
N PHE A 65 3.64 7.79 -7.52
CA PHE A 65 2.74 6.88 -6.82
C PHE A 65 3.42 6.19 -5.64
N ILE A 66 4.59 5.58 -5.85
CA ILE A 66 5.33 4.89 -4.80
C ILE A 66 5.66 5.85 -3.64
N ASP A 67 6.10 7.06 -3.98
CA ASP A 67 6.61 8.04 -3.02
C ASP A 67 5.52 8.77 -2.24
N HIS A 68 4.30 8.91 -2.77
CA HIS A 68 3.25 9.71 -2.11
C HIS A 68 2.04 8.90 -1.66
N TYR A 69 1.83 7.70 -2.21
CA TYR A 69 0.65 6.91 -1.90
C TYR A 69 0.48 6.54 -0.40
N PRO A 70 1.55 6.26 0.38
CA PRO A 70 1.42 6.02 1.81
C PRO A 70 0.69 7.15 2.57
N ASP A 71 0.80 8.39 2.11
CA ASP A 71 0.10 9.53 2.67
C ASP A 71 -1.30 9.67 2.06
N TRP A 72 -1.42 9.54 0.74
CA TRP A 72 -2.70 9.71 0.04
C TRP A 72 -3.77 8.71 0.46
N ARG A 73 -3.39 7.47 0.79
CA ARG A 73 -4.34 6.46 1.27
C ARG A 73 -5.05 6.83 2.58
N LEU A 74 -4.51 7.80 3.32
CA LEU A 74 -5.14 8.36 4.53
C LEU A 74 -6.36 9.22 4.21
N LEU A 75 -6.57 9.62 2.94
CA LEU A 75 -7.80 10.30 2.50
C LEU A 75 -8.98 9.31 2.29
N LEU A 76 -8.68 8.01 2.21
CA LEU A 76 -9.64 6.91 2.04
C LEU A 76 -10.01 6.32 3.42
N THR A 77 -10.74 7.11 4.21
CA THR A 77 -11.12 6.81 5.60
C THR A 77 -12.58 6.47 5.80
N ASP A 78 -13.44 6.74 4.82
CA ASP A 78 -14.86 6.48 4.94
C ASP A 78 -15.18 4.98 4.89
N GLU A 79 -16.23 4.59 5.63
CA GLU A 79 -16.72 3.21 5.73
C GLU A 79 -17.51 2.75 4.51
N ASN A 80 -17.42 3.49 3.39
CA ASN A 80 -18.09 3.11 2.16
C ASN A 80 -17.39 1.86 1.56
N PRO A 81 -18.15 0.81 1.19
CA PRO A 81 -17.57 -0.39 0.55
C PRO A 81 -16.70 -0.08 -0.68
N ARG A 82 -17.04 0.97 -1.45
CA ARG A 82 -16.23 1.44 -2.58
C ARG A 82 -14.85 1.92 -2.13
N THR A 83 -14.80 2.68 -1.05
CA THR A 83 -13.56 3.23 -0.48
C THR A 83 -12.66 2.10 -0.01
N TRP A 84 -13.19 1.11 0.71
CA TRP A 84 -12.43 -0.07 1.10
C TRP A 84 -11.90 -0.86 -0.09
N THR A 85 -12.75 -1.09 -1.09
CA THR A 85 -12.36 -1.81 -2.30
C THR A 85 -11.24 -1.08 -3.05
N LYS A 86 -11.38 0.24 -3.24
CA LYS A 86 -10.39 1.06 -3.95
C LYS A 86 -9.09 1.17 -3.19
N LYS A 87 -9.15 1.34 -1.87
CA LYS A 87 -7.98 1.33 -0.99
C LYS A 87 -7.24 -0.01 -1.07
N SER A 88 -7.94 -1.14 -0.96
CA SER A 88 -7.34 -2.47 -1.07
C SER A 88 -6.66 -2.71 -2.43
N ILE A 89 -7.30 -2.27 -3.52
CA ILE A 89 -6.70 -2.35 -4.87
C ILE A 89 -5.41 -1.53 -4.92
N LEU A 90 -5.46 -0.26 -4.52
CA LEU A 90 -4.30 0.62 -4.60
C LEU A 90 -3.18 0.19 -3.63
N ASP A 91 -3.51 -0.29 -2.43
CA ASP A 91 -2.57 -0.92 -1.49
C ASP A 91 -1.86 -2.12 -2.14
N SER A 92 -2.62 -2.98 -2.83
CA SER A 92 -2.06 -4.13 -3.56
C SER A 92 -1.15 -3.70 -4.73
N PHE A 93 -1.51 -2.63 -5.45
CA PHE A 93 -0.68 -2.07 -6.52
C PHE A 93 0.64 -1.53 -5.97
N TRP A 94 0.58 -0.74 -4.90
CA TRP A 94 1.77 -0.21 -4.25
C TRP A 94 2.66 -1.35 -3.72
N SER A 95 2.04 -2.32 -3.06
CA SER A 95 2.71 -3.52 -2.56
C SER A 95 3.43 -4.26 -3.69
N TRP A 96 2.77 -4.45 -4.83
CA TRP A 96 3.36 -5.18 -5.96
C TRP A 96 4.61 -4.47 -6.48
N HIS A 97 4.55 -3.15 -6.66
CA HIS A 97 5.67 -2.39 -7.20
C HIS A 97 6.80 -2.14 -6.19
N THR A 98 6.48 -2.08 -4.90
CA THR A 98 7.45 -1.70 -3.85
C THR A 98 8.03 -2.91 -3.12
N CYS A 99 7.20 -3.93 -2.92
CA CYS A 99 7.54 -5.15 -2.22
C CYS A 99 7.62 -6.36 -3.16
N GLY A 100 7.10 -6.33 -4.38
CA GLY A 100 7.07 -7.54 -5.23
C GLY A 100 6.03 -8.58 -4.80
N THR A 101 5.11 -8.22 -3.91
CA THR A 101 3.98 -9.06 -3.48
C THR A 101 2.71 -8.21 -3.37
N ILE A 102 1.53 -8.80 -3.29
CA ILE A 102 0.26 -8.05 -3.09
C ILE A 102 -0.14 -7.93 -1.61
N TYR A 103 0.73 -8.36 -0.71
CA TYR A 103 0.37 -8.69 0.67
C TYR A 103 0.53 -7.53 1.66
N MET A 104 1.18 -6.42 1.28
CA MET A 104 1.26 -5.23 2.12
C MET A 104 -0.11 -4.54 2.17
N LYS A 105 -0.86 -4.76 3.26
CA LYS A 105 -2.16 -4.11 3.51
C LYS A 105 -2.04 -2.72 4.13
N ASN A 106 -0.83 -2.31 4.50
CA ASN A 106 -0.56 -1.00 5.08
C ASN A 106 0.69 -0.36 4.46
N PRO A 107 0.62 0.12 3.20
CA PRO A 107 1.69 0.91 2.59
C PRO A 107 2.13 2.05 3.52
N THR A 108 3.44 2.15 3.72
CA THR A 108 4.04 2.99 4.75
C THR A 108 5.47 3.35 4.35
N HIS A 109 5.92 4.57 4.67
CA HIS A 109 7.26 5.05 4.30
C HIS A 109 8.37 4.28 5.01
N GLU A 110 8.09 3.74 6.19
CA GLU A 110 9.01 2.99 7.02
C GLU A 110 9.48 1.70 6.35
N TRP A 111 8.76 1.20 5.34
CA TRP A 111 9.21 0.08 4.50
C TRP A 111 10.59 0.33 3.88
N PHE A 112 10.86 1.56 3.42
CA PHE A 112 12.11 1.90 2.76
C PHE A 112 13.31 1.87 3.73
N GLY A 113 13.08 2.14 5.01
CA GLY A 113 14.09 2.06 6.07
C GLY A 113 14.36 0.64 6.59
N LEU A 114 13.60 -0.37 6.17
CA LEU A 114 13.82 -1.75 6.61
C LEU A 114 15.11 -2.34 6.02
N THR A 115 15.83 -3.09 6.86
CA THR A 115 16.97 -3.89 6.42
C THR A 115 16.53 -5.00 5.47
N LYS A 116 17.45 -5.51 4.64
CA LYS A 116 17.19 -6.67 3.77
C LYS A 116 16.60 -7.85 4.54
N LYS A 117 17.11 -8.12 5.74
CA LYS A 117 16.65 -9.23 6.58
C LYS A 117 15.24 -9.04 7.14
N GLN A 118 14.85 -7.82 7.48
CA GLN A 118 13.48 -7.51 7.88
C GLN A 118 12.50 -7.69 6.71
N LYS A 119 12.89 -7.28 5.50
CA LYS A 119 12.09 -7.51 4.28
C LYS A 119 11.96 -9.01 3.98
N GLU A 120 13.05 -9.79 4.09
CA GLU A 120 13.01 -11.26 3.99
C GLU A 120 12.06 -11.90 5.02
N THR A 121 12.08 -11.42 6.28
CA THR A 121 11.13 -11.88 7.30
C THR A 121 9.68 -11.55 6.93
N PHE A 122 9.42 -10.35 6.41
CA PHE A 122 8.09 -9.99 5.90
C PHE A 122 7.62 -10.94 4.79
N TYR A 123 8.48 -11.25 3.80
CA TYR A 123 8.13 -12.18 2.73
C TYR A 123 7.79 -13.57 3.25
N CYS A 124 8.62 -14.10 4.15
CA CYS A 124 8.38 -15.41 4.75
C CYS A 124 7.02 -15.47 5.48
N ILE A 125 6.66 -14.43 6.21
CA ILE A 125 5.35 -14.33 6.88
C ILE A 125 4.21 -14.22 5.86
N SER A 126 4.42 -13.43 4.81
CA SER A 126 3.40 -13.20 3.77
C SER A 126 3.04 -14.49 3.03
N GLU A 127 4.01 -15.37 2.80
CA GLU A 127 3.80 -16.67 2.13
C GLU A 127 3.30 -17.76 3.08
N ALA A 128 3.73 -17.76 4.33
CA ALA A 128 3.38 -18.81 5.30
C ALA A 128 1.98 -18.64 5.92
N GLY A 129 1.43 -17.42 5.92
CA GLY A 129 0.19 -17.09 6.62
C GLY A 129 0.37 -16.93 8.12
N TYR A 130 -0.66 -17.27 8.90
CA TYR A 130 -0.64 -17.10 10.37
C TYR A 130 0.15 -18.21 11.06
N GLU A 131 1.40 -17.92 11.46
CA GLU A 131 2.31 -18.88 12.11
C GLU A 131 2.97 -18.32 13.37
N SER A 132 3.53 -19.19 14.21
CA SER A 132 4.33 -18.73 15.36
C SER A 132 5.69 -18.23 14.90
N ILE A 133 6.27 -17.28 15.65
CA ILE A 133 7.62 -16.74 15.40
C ILE A 133 8.67 -17.87 15.31
N TYR A 134 8.48 -18.95 16.07
CA TYR A 134 9.34 -20.12 16.01
C TYR A 134 9.30 -20.82 14.65
N GLN A 135 8.12 -21.02 14.07
CA GLN A 135 8.00 -21.64 12.74
C GLN A 135 8.59 -20.74 11.65
N ILE A 136 8.39 -19.42 11.74
CA ILE A 136 9.04 -18.46 10.85
C ILE A 136 10.56 -18.56 10.95
N ALA A 137 11.12 -18.59 12.17
CA ALA A 137 12.56 -18.74 12.38
C ALA A 137 13.10 -20.05 11.79
N LYS A 138 12.35 -21.15 11.94
CA LYS A 138 12.67 -22.45 11.36
C LYS A 138 12.64 -22.43 9.83
N ARG A 139 11.60 -21.85 9.20
CA ARG A 139 11.49 -21.70 7.74
C ARG A 139 12.62 -20.87 7.16
N MET A 140 12.96 -19.77 7.83
CA MET A 140 14.08 -18.90 7.44
C MET A 140 15.46 -19.51 7.72
N ASN A 141 15.53 -20.67 8.39
CA ASN A 141 16.76 -21.27 8.91
C ASN A 141 17.65 -20.25 9.66
N ARG A 142 17.04 -19.50 10.59
CA ARG A 142 17.68 -18.37 11.28
C ARG A 142 17.48 -18.43 12.78
N ASN A 143 18.43 -17.86 13.51
CA ASN A 143 18.35 -17.74 14.97
C ASN A 143 17.06 -17.03 15.42
N TYR A 144 16.35 -17.67 16.36
CA TYR A 144 15.06 -17.21 16.88
C TYR A 144 15.11 -15.77 17.40
N ARG A 145 16.13 -15.37 18.17
CA ARG A 145 16.22 -14.02 18.75
C ARG A 145 16.24 -12.96 17.67
N ARG A 146 17.02 -13.19 16.60
CA ARG A 146 17.11 -12.27 15.45
C ARG A 146 15.78 -12.18 14.70
N THR A 147 15.12 -13.31 14.44
CA THR A 147 13.79 -13.33 13.81
C THR A 147 12.75 -12.64 14.68
N PHE A 148 12.81 -12.83 16.00
CA PHE A 148 11.93 -12.15 16.94
C PHE A 148 12.11 -10.63 16.91
N ASP A 149 13.35 -10.13 16.85
CA ASP A 149 13.60 -8.68 16.75
C ASP A 149 13.05 -8.09 15.44
N ASP A 150 13.22 -8.80 14.33
CA ASP A 150 12.65 -8.40 13.03
C ASP A 150 11.12 -8.39 13.07
N VAL A 151 10.50 -9.44 13.59
CA VAL A 151 9.04 -9.52 13.80
C VAL A 151 8.55 -8.38 14.68
N LYS A 152 9.22 -8.11 15.81
CA LYS A 152 8.85 -7.02 16.71
C LYS A 152 8.90 -5.67 16.00
N LYS A 153 9.93 -5.45 15.18
CA LYS A 153 10.04 -4.23 14.36
C LYS A 153 8.87 -4.13 13.37
N LEU A 154 8.57 -5.19 12.63
CA LEU A 154 7.46 -5.21 11.66
C LEU A 154 6.09 -4.98 12.33
N ILE A 155 5.85 -5.55 13.52
CA ILE A 155 4.64 -5.29 14.32
C ILE A 155 4.58 -3.82 14.76
N SER A 156 5.70 -3.27 15.26
CA SER A 156 5.73 -1.88 15.73
C SER A 156 5.46 -0.85 14.62
N LEU A 157 5.71 -1.23 13.36
CA LEU A 157 5.41 -0.42 12.18
C LEU A 157 4.01 -0.69 11.60
N GLY A 158 3.21 -1.57 12.20
CA GLY A 158 1.90 -1.95 11.68
C GLY A 158 1.94 -2.68 10.33
N ILE A 159 3.10 -3.22 9.93
CA ILE A 159 3.29 -3.94 8.66
C ILE A 159 2.73 -5.37 8.75
N ILE A 160 2.83 -5.99 9.93
CA ILE A 160 2.25 -7.30 10.24
C ILE A 160 1.44 -7.23 11.54
N GLN A 161 0.53 -8.18 11.71
CA GLN A 161 -0.28 -8.33 12.91
C GLN A 161 0.25 -9.48 13.79
N SER A 162 -0.03 -9.38 15.09
CA SER A 162 0.21 -10.47 16.04
C SER A 162 -1.05 -10.82 16.81
N ARG A 163 -1.25 -12.10 17.09
CA ARG A 163 -2.30 -12.63 17.95
C ARG A 163 -1.66 -13.51 19.01
N VAL A 164 -2.23 -13.47 20.21
CA VAL A 164 -1.79 -14.33 21.31
C VAL A 164 -2.72 -15.54 21.38
N LYS A 165 -2.13 -16.73 21.46
CA LYS A 165 -2.87 -18.00 21.62
C LYS A 165 -2.30 -18.79 22.79
N THR A 166 -3.15 -19.20 23.71
CA THR A 166 -2.76 -20.10 24.80
C THR A 166 -2.95 -21.54 24.35
N VAL A 167 -1.89 -22.34 24.36
CA VAL A 167 -1.92 -23.77 24.03
C VAL A 167 -1.29 -24.55 25.18
N LYS A 168 -2.05 -25.44 25.81
CA LYS A 168 -1.60 -26.26 26.95
C LYS A 168 -0.91 -25.43 28.05
N GLY A 169 -1.51 -24.30 28.42
CA GLY A 169 -0.98 -23.38 29.45
C GLY A 169 0.20 -22.51 29.02
N ARG A 170 0.69 -22.63 27.77
CA ARG A 170 1.77 -21.79 27.22
C ARG A 170 1.22 -20.74 26.28
N THR A 171 1.68 -19.50 26.46
CA THR A 171 1.34 -18.37 25.61
C THR A 171 2.21 -18.36 24.35
N LEU A 172 1.59 -18.42 23.17
CA LEU A 172 2.25 -18.37 21.88
C LEU A 172 1.86 -17.08 21.14
N THR A 173 2.84 -16.42 20.55
CA THR A 173 2.59 -15.31 19.61
C THR A 173 2.54 -15.87 18.20
N ILE A 174 1.40 -15.68 17.54
CA ILE A 174 1.16 -16.00 16.13
C ILE A 174 1.20 -14.69 15.36
N VAL A 175 1.88 -14.66 14.23
CA VAL A 175 2.05 -13.49 13.37
C VAL A 175 1.53 -13.77 11.97
N GLY A 176 1.02 -12.74 11.30
CA GLY A 176 0.43 -12.82 9.97
C GLY A 176 0.02 -11.44 9.45
N LEU A 177 -0.73 -11.40 8.35
CA LEU A 177 -1.21 -10.18 7.67
C LEU A 177 -2.72 -9.99 7.75
#